data_AF-B0BEA2-F1
#
_entry.id   AF-B0BEA2-F1
#
_cell.length_a   1.000
_cell.length_b   1.000
_cell.length_c   1.000
_cell.angle_alpha   90.00
_cell.angle_beta   90.00
_cell.angle_gamma   90.00
#
_symmetry.space_group_name_H-M   'P 1'
#
loop_
_entity.id
_entity.type
_entity.pdbx_description
1 polymer ?
#
loop_
_entity_poly.entity_id
_entity_poly.type
_entity_poly.pdbx_seq_one_letter_code
_entity_poly.pdbx_strand_id
1 'polypeptide(L)'
;GRFRETLLGKRVDYSGRSVIVVGPSLSLHQCGLPREIAIELFQTFLIRGLIRQHVASNIGIAKSQIREKELIVWEILQEVLRGHPVLLNRAPTLHRLG
;
A
#
# COMPACT_ATOMS: atom_id res chain seq x y z
N GLY A 1 -1.13 29.86 -3.79
CA GLY A 1 -2.42 30.57 -3.67
C GLY A 1 -3.55 29.59 -3.45
N ARG A 2 -4.50 29.88 -2.54
CA ARG A 2 -5.47 28.90 -1.99
C ARG A 2 -6.22 28.05 -3.03
N PHE A 3 -6.60 28.61 -4.17
CA PHE A 3 -7.32 27.84 -5.20
C PHE A 3 -6.47 26.69 -5.78
N ARG A 4 -5.20 26.96 -6.13
CA ARG A 4 -4.29 25.95 -6.67
C ARG A 4 -3.82 24.93 -5.63
N GLU A 5 -3.47 25.39 -4.44
CA GLU A 5 -2.82 24.56 -3.41
C GLU A 5 -3.79 23.85 -2.46
N THR A 6 -5.05 24.26 -2.42
CA THR A 6 -6.01 23.74 -1.43
C THR A 6 -7.27 23.19 -2.07
N LEU A 7 -7.66 23.64 -3.28
CA LEU A 7 -8.84 23.10 -3.97
C LEU A 7 -8.46 22.09 -5.05
N LEU A 8 -7.41 22.37 -5.83
CA LEU A 8 -7.01 21.52 -6.96
C LEU A 8 -5.95 20.47 -6.60
N GLY A 9 -4.87 20.86 -5.90
CA GLY A 9 -3.88 19.95 -5.36
C GLY A 9 -4.10 19.75 -3.86
N LYS A 10 -4.12 18.50 -3.38
CA LYS A 10 -4.21 18.17 -1.96
C LYS A 10 -3.25 17.04 -1.61
N ARG A 11 -2.82 17.00 -0.34
CA ARG A 11 -2.20 15.79 0.22
C ARG A 11 -3.29 14.74 0.38
N VAL A 12 -2.94 13.49 0.08
CA VAL A 12 -3.86 12.35 0.12
C VAL A 12 -3.26 11.27 1.01
N ASP A 13 -4.11 10.67 1.84
CA ASP A 13 -3.76 9.52 2.65
C ASP A 13 -3.64 8.26 1.77
N TYR A 14 -3.10 7.18 2.35
CA TYR A 14 -2.87 5.92 1.63
C TYR A 14 -2.06 6.11 0.34
N SER A 15 -1.04 6.97 0.40
CA SER A 15 -0.10 7.23 -0.69
C SER A 15 1.34 7.03 -0.22
N GLY A 16 2.21 6.66 -1.15
CA GLY A 16 3.62 6.41 -0.89
C GLY A 16 4.50 6.84 -2.05
N ARG A 17 5.81 6.99 -1.80
CA ARG A 17 6.82 7.30 -2.82
C ARG A 17 8.06 6.47 -2.55
N SER A 18 8.66 5.94 -3.62
CA SER A 18 9.94 5.25 -3.58
C SER A 18 10.71 5.47 -4.88
N VAL A 19 11.95 5.00 -4.92
CA VAL A 19 12.77 4.96 -6.14
C VAL A 19 12.28 3.82 -7.03
N ILE A 20 12.21 4.07 -8.34
CA ILE A 20 11.85 3.07 -9.34
C ILE A 20 13.10 2.38 -9.87
N VAL A 21 13.04 1.05 -10.00
CA VAL A 21 14.09 0.19 -10.57
C VAL A 21 13.45 -0.72 -11.63
N VAL A 22 14.23 -1.11 -12.64
CA VAL A 22 13.75 -1.97 -13.73
C VAL A 22 13.54 -3.40 -13.21
N GLY A 23 12.33 -3.95 -13.43
CA GLY A 23 11.96 -5.33 -13.08
C GLY A 23 11.63 -6.15 -14.34
N PRO A 24 12.64 -6.74 -15.02
CA PRO A 24 12.45 -7.34 -16.36
C PRO A 24 11.59 -8.62 -16.37
N SER A 25 11.35 -9.25 -15.21
CA SER A 25 10.53 -10.45 -15.07
C SER A 25 9.03 -10.17 -14.87
N LEU A 26 8.62 -8.91 -14.76
CA LEU A 26 7.23 -8.53 -14.49
C LEU A 26 6.43 -8.40 -15.79
N SER A 27 5.16 -8.82 -15.74
CA SER A 27 4.21 -8.56 -16.83
C SER A 27 3.76 -7.09 -16.86
N LEU A 28 3.24 -6.62 -17.99
CA LEU A 28 2.81 -5.22 -18.18
C LEU A 28 1.81 -4.72 -17.13
N HIS A 29 0.94 -5.60 -16.63
CA HIS A 29 -0.09 -5.29 -15.64
C HIS A 29 0.40 -5.42 -14.19
N GLN A 30 1.70 -5.67 -13.97
CA GLN A 30 2.29 -5.91 -12.66
C GLN A 30 3.30 -4.82 -12.30
N CYS A 31 3.43 -4.57 -11.01
CA CYS A 31 4.50 -3.75 -10.46
C CYS A 31 5.03 -4.36 -9.15
N GLY A 32 6.32 -4.16 -8.88
CA GLY A 32 6.90 -4.50 -7.59
C GLY A 32 6.61 -3.41 -6.55
N LEU A 33 6.05 -3.78 -5.41
CA LEU A 33 6.00 -2.91 -4.22
C LEU A 33 6.98 -3.41 -3.15
N PRO A 34 7.78 -2.52 -2.54
CA PRO A 34 8.48 -2.83 -1.30
C PRO A 34 7.50 -3.27 -0.21
N ARG A 35 7.89 -4.28 0.57
CA ARG A 35 7.02 -4.87 1.60
C ARG A 35 6.59 -3.85 2.64
N GLU A 36 7.53 -3.01 3.08
CA GLU A 36 7.28 -1.95 4.06
C GLU A 36 6.21 -0.97 3.59
N ILE A 37 6.28 -0.55 2.32
CA ILE A 37 5.29 0.37 1.74
C ILE A 37 3.93 -0.32 1.61
N ALA A 38 3.91 -1.59 1.18
CA ALA A 38 2.67 -2.34 1.09
C ALA A 38 2.00 -2.53 2.46
N ILE A 39 2.77 -2.82 3.52
CA ILE A 39 2.24 -2.93 4.88
C ILE A 39 1.59 -1.62 5.33
N GLU A 40 2.24 -0.49 5.09
CA GLU A 40 1.73 0.82 5.53
C GLU A 40 0.48 1.23 4.75
N LEU A 41 0.50 1.06 3.42
CA LEU A 41 -0.64 1.40 2.55
C LEU A 41 -1.87 0.55 2.86
N PHE A 42 -1.68 -0.73 3.20
CA PHE A 42 -2.76 -1.68 3.40
C PHE A 42 -3.01 -2.02 4.89
N GLN A 43 -2.46 -1.22 5.82
CA GLN A 43 -2.49 -1.51 7.25
C GLN A 43 -3.92 -1.78 7.78
N THR A 44 -4.92 -1.02 7.33
CA THR A 44 -6.32 -1.22 7.74
C THR A 44 -6.85 -2.58 7.29
N PHE A 45 -6.50 -3.02 6.08
CA PHE A 45 -6.91 -4.33 5.56
C PHE A 45 -6.18 -5.48 6.27
N LEU A 46 -4.90 -5.29 6.60
CA LEU A 46 -4.13 -6.24 7.40
C LEU A 46 -4.72 -6.44 8.79
N ILE A 47 -5.03 -5.35 9.50
CA ILE A 47 -5.68 -5.42 10.82
C ILE A 47 -7.00 -6.19 10.72
N ARG A 48 -7.80 -5.90 9.69
CA ARG A 48 -9.07 -6.62 9.46
C ARG A 48 -8.83 -8.11 9.18
N GLY A 49 -7.82 -8.46 8.39
CA GLY A 49 -7.44 -9.84 8.09
C GLY A 49 -7.03 -10.62 9.34
N LEU A 50 -6.12 -10.04 10.14
CA LEU A 50 -5.62 -10.64 11.39
C LEU A 50 -6.74 -10.94 12.39
N ILE A 51 -7.70 -10.02 12.53
CA ILE A 51 -8.84 -10.22 13.44
C ILE A 51 -9.80 -11.28 12.87
N ARG A 52 -10.09 -11.24 11.57
CA ARG A 52 -11.00 -12.21 10.93
C ARG A 52 -10.50 -13.64 10.96
N GLN A 53 -9.18 -13.84 10.90
CA GLN A 53 -8.54 -15.15 10.98
C GLN A 53 -8.26 -15.58 12.43
N HIS A 54 -8.73 -14.82 13.42
CA HIS A 54 -8.49 -15.06 14.85
C HIS A 54 -7.00 -15.09 15.26
N VAL A 55 -6.13 -14.49 14.45
CA VAL A 55 -4.68 -14.33 14.74
C VAL A 55 -4.46 -13.22 15.77
N ALA A 56 -5.27 -12.16 15.70
CA ALA A 56 -5.29 -11.08 16.68
C ALA A 56 -6.66 -10.99 17.35
N SER A 57 -6.69 -10.86 18.68
CA SER A 57 -7.95 -10.72 19.42
C SER A 57 -8.55 -9.31 19.37
N ASN A 58 -7.74 -8.29 19.06
CA ASN A 58 -8.18 -6.91 18.95
C ASN A 58 -7.23 -6.07 18.07
N ILE A 59 -7.61 -4.82 17.80
CA ILE A 59 -6.86 -3.88 16.96
C ILE A 59 -5.48 -3.57 17.53
N GLY A 60 -5.34 -3.48 18.86
CA GLY A 60 -4.06 -3.18 19.51
C GLY A 60 -3.03 -4.28 19.30
N ILE A 61 -3.44 -5.54 19.48
CA ILE A 61 -2.58 -6.70 19.23
C ILE A 61 -2.23 -6.81 17.74
N ALA A 62 -3.21 -6.61 16.84
CA ALA A 62 -2.97 -6.64 15.40
C ALA A 62 -1.91 -5.59 14.98
N LYS A 63 -1.99 -4.37 15.54
CA LYS A 63 -0.97 -3.33 15.30
C LYS A 63 0.41 -3.73 15.83
N SER A 64 0.48 -4.42 16.98
CA SER A 64 1.76 -4.93 17.51
C SER A 64 2.38 -5.97 16.58
N GLN A 65 1.59 -6.96 16.15
CA GLN A 65 2.04 -8.03 15.24
C GLN A 65 2.53 -7.47 13.90
N ILE A 66 1.83 -6.47 13.35
CA ILE A 66 2.27 -5.78 12.12
C ILE A 66 3.63 -5.09 12.33
N ARG A 67 3.82 -4.41 13.47
CA ARG A 67 5.08 -3.72 13.80
C ARG A 67 6.24 -4.70 14.00
N GLU A 68 5.97 -5.85 14.61
CA GLU A 68 6.93 -6.93 14.84
C GLU A 68 7.26 -7.72 13.56
N LYS A 69 6.54 -7.45 12.45
CA LYS A 69 6.73 -8.08 11.14
C LYS A 69 6.65 -9.62 11.21
N GLU A 70 5.70 -10.14 11.99
CA GLU A 70 5.48 -11.59 12.08
C GLU A 70 5.22 -12.20 10.70
N LEU A 71 5.66 -13.44 10.48
CA LEU A 71 5.55 -14.13 9.19
C LEU A 71 4.10 -14.20 8.68
N ILE A 72 3.13 -14.36 9.59
CA ILE A 72 1.70 -14.43 9.24
C ILE A 72 1.17 -13.13 8.62
N VAL A 73 1.75 -11.98 8.96
CA VAL A 73 1.37 -10.69 8.36
C VAL A 73 1.68 -10.70 6.87
N TRP A 74 2.74 -11.39 6.44
CA TRP A 74 3.10 -11.50 5.03
C TRP A 74 2.10 -12.34 4.24
N GLU A 75 1.64 -13.45 4.80
CA GLU A 75 0.65 -14.33 4.17
C GLU A 75 -0.68 -13.58 3.96
N ILE A 76 -1.14 -12.88 5.00
CA ILE A 76 -2.35 -12.06 4.94
C ILE A 76 -2.16 -10.89 3.97
N LEU A 77 -0.97 -10.27 3.92
CA LEU A 77 -0.69 -9.21 2.95
C LEU A 77 -0.81 -9.72 1.51
N GLN A 78 -0.28 -10.91 1.22
CA GLN A 78 -0.41 -11.51 -0.11
C GLN A 78 -1.86 -11.78 -0.48
N GLU A 79 -2.68 -12.21 0.47
CA GLU A 79 -4.12 -12.38 0.26
C GLU A 79 -4.81 -11.04 -0.02
N VAL A 80 -4.52 -10.01 0.80
CA VAL A 80 -5.08 -8.67 0.66
C VAL A 80 -4.70 -8.03 -0.69
N LEU A 81 -3.46 -8.20 -1.15
CA LEU A 81 -3.01 -7.61 -2.41
C LEU A 81 -3.62 -8.27 -3.65
N ARG A 82 -4.12 -9.51 -3.55
CA ARG A 82 -4.77 -10.18 -4.68
C ARG A 82 -6.02 -9.42 -5.09
N GLY A 83 -6.10 -9.06 -6.37
CA GLY A 83 -7.23 -8.33 -6.94
C GLY A 83 -7.33 -6.85 -6.54
N HIS A 84 -6.35 -6.30 -5.82
CA HIS A 84 -6.34 -4.90 -5.40
C HIS A 84 -5.31 -4.09 -6.21
N PRO A 85 -5.71 -3.40 -7.28
CA PRO A 85 -4.78 -2.60 -8.07
C PRO A 85 -4.26 -1.39 -7.29
N VAL A 86 -3.03 -0.98 -7.61
CA VAL A 86 -2.44 0.27 -7.14
C VAL A 86 -2.27 1.25 -8.31
N LEU A 87 -2.27 2.54 -8.01
CA LEU A 87 -1.99 3.58 -8.99
C LEU A 87 -0.55 4.06 -8.85
N LEU A 88 0.20 4.04 -9.96
CA LEU A 88 1.54 4.60 -10.05
C LEU A 88 1.45 5.92 -10.82
N ASN A 89 2.20 6.93 -10.36
CA ASN A 89 2.26 8.24 -11.00
C ASN A 89 3.67 8.81 -10.88
N ARG A 90 4.16 9.46 -11.95
CA ARG A 90 5.46 10.16 -11.95
C ARG A 90 5.30 11.61 -12.40
N ALA A 91 5.64 12.54 -11.51
CA ALA A 91 5.65 13.96 -11.84
C ALA A 91 6.86 14.32 -12.75
N PRO A 92 6.70 15.26 -13.71
CA PRO A 92 5.44 15.93 -14.07
C PRO A 92 4.50 15.05 -14.91
N THR A 93 3.21 15.07 -14.59
CA THR A 93 2.17 14.33 -15.34
C THR A 93 1.68 15.17 -16.51
N LEU A 94 2.18 14.88 -17.73
CA LEU A 94 1.89 15.67 -18.94
C LEU A 94 0.60 15.25 -19.64
N HIS A 95 0.17 14.01 -19.43
CA HIS A 95 -1.02 13.40 -20.02
C HIS A 95 -1.54 12.29 -19.11
N ARG A 96 -2.72 11.74 -19.43
CA ARG A 96 -3.42 10.73 -18.60
C ARG A 96 -2.67 9.41 -18.33
N LEU A 97 -1.60 9.10 -19.08
CA LEU A 97 -0.81 7.87 -18.92
C LEU A 97 0.37 8.02 -17.94
N GLY A 98 0.50 9.17 -17.26
CA GLY A 98 1.62 9.50 -16.37
C GLY A 98 1.29 9.40 -14.89
#